data_AF-A0A9N8Z2J5-F1
#
_entry.id   AF-A0A9N8Z2J5-F1
#
_cell.length_a   1.000
_cell.length_b   1.000
_cell.length_c   1.000
_cell.angle_alpha   90.00
_cell.angle_beta   90.00
_cell.angle_gamma   90.00
#
_symmetry.space_group_name_H-M   'P 1'
#
loop_
_entity.id
_entity.type
_entity.pdbx_description
1 polymer ?
#
loop_
_entity_poly.entity_id
_entity_poly.type
_entity_poly.pdbx_seq_one_letter_code
_entity_poly.pdbx_strand_id
1 'polypeptide(L)'
;MIEDFPIWLGGLGLGYLSHLFRGKKWQEIIKMNYKDLEQLGVLSFRNRATLIRNFLIVRRQLAGQKIELPNNIEKKNFEKEKKLKYLQFYKENYVDVNFKLLEDFPAWLNGIKLAHISNLFEGKEWYEIIEMTKEDLKNLGVTTSNARNKLVANFWHIKRELVCYRLC
;
A
#
# COMPACT_ATOMS: atom_id res chain seq x y z
N MET A 1 34.82 11.78 -4.14
CA MET A 1 34.63 12.37 -5.47
C MET A 1 34.22 11.26 -6.43
N ILE A 2 33.22 11.44 -7.29
CA ILE A 2 32.70 10.39 -8.22
C ILE A 2 33.54 10.35 -9.51
N GLU A 3 34.77 10.82 -9.44
CA GLU A 3 35.67 10.88 -10.59
C GLU A 3 35.95 9.47 -11.13
N ASP A 4 35.88 8.45 -10.27
CA ASP A 4 35.84 7.04 -10.66
C ASP A 4 34.42 6.46 -10.49
N PHE A 5 33.58 6.69 -11.50
CA PHE A 5 32.21 6.18 -11.54
C PHE A 5 32.12 4.64 -11.48
N PRO A 6 32.99 3.86 -12.15
CA PRO A 6 33.07 2.40 -11.97
C PRO A 6 33.33 1.96 -10.52
N ILE A 7 34.30 2.56 -9.82
CA ILE A 7 34.55 2.25 -8.40
C ILE A 7 33.33 2.63 -7.55
N TRP A 8 32.72 3.78 -7.81
CA TRP A 8 31.53 4.22 -7.10
C TRP A 8 30.34 3.25 -7.28
N LEU A 9 30.13 2.71 -8.49
CA LEU A 9 29.15 1.64 -8.73
C LEU A 9 29.49 0.35 -7.99
N GLY A 10 30.78 0.00 -7.91
CA GLY A 10 31.27 -1.14 -7.15
C GLY A 10 30.85 -1.08 -5.68
N GLY A 11 30.97 0.09 -5.05
CA GLY A 11 30.52 0.33 -3.67
C GLY A 11 29.00 0.16 -3.46
N LEU A 12 28.21 0.21 -4.54
CA LEU A 12 26.76 -0.04 -4.51
C LEU A 12 26.39 -1.50 -4.84
N GLY A 13 27.37 -2.37 -5.08
CA GLY A 13 27.15 -3.73 -5.58
C GLY A 13 26.65 -3.75 -7.04
N LEU A 14 26.81 -2.64 -7.77
CA LEU A 14 26.36 -2.45 -9.15
C LEU A 14 27.52 -2.33 -10.14
N GLY A 15 28.73 -2.75 -9.74
CA GLY A 15 29.94 -2.64 -10.56
C GLY A 15 29.83 -3.32 -11.93
N TYR A 16 29.03 -4.39 -12.04
CA TYR A 16 28.77 -5.08 -13.30
C TYR A 16 28.06 -4.20 -14.34
N LEU A 17 27.34 -3.14 -13.92
CA LEU A 17 26.68 -2.19 -14.83
C LEU A 17 27.64 -1.14 -15.40
N SER A 18 28.89 -1.08 -14.93
CA SER A 18 29.87 -0.05 -15.33
C SER A 18 30.06 0.06 -16.84
N HIS A 19 30.05 -1.08 -17.56
CA HIS A 19 30.21 -1.11 -19.01
C HIS A 19 29.14 -0.31 -19.78
N LEU A 20 27.92 -0.20 -19.23
CA LEU A 20 26.81 0.55 -19.85
C LEU A 20 27.04 2.06 -19.86
N PHE A 21 27.93 2.55 -18.99
CA PHE A 21 28.22 3.98 -18.83
C PHE A 21 29.57 4.39 -19.45
N ARG A 22 30.23 3.47 -20.19
CA ARG A 22 31.53 3.75 -20.82
C ARG A 22 31.42 4.95 -21.76
N GLY A 23 32.36 5.89 -21.62
CA GLY A 23 32.43 7.10 -22.45
C GLY A 23 31.48 8.22 -22.04
N LYS A 24 30.68 8.05 -20.98
CA LYS A 24 29.82 9.12 -20.44
C LYS A 24 30.50 9.83 -19.27
N LYS A 25 30.29 11.14 -19.17
CA LYS A 25 30.78 11.91 -18.02
C LYS A 25 29.85 11.68 -16.83
N TRP A 26 30.39 11.56 -15.62
CA TRP A 26 29.57 11.32 -14.43
C TRP A 26 28.53 12.42 -14.20
N GLN A 27 28.82 13.66 -14.59
CA GLN A 27 27.89 14.80 -14.53
C GLN A 27 26.65 14.61 -15.43
N GLU A 28 26.78 13.85 -16.52
CA GLU A 28 25.67 13.49 -17.41
C GLU A 28 24.89 12.31 -16.83
N ILE A 29 25.61 11.32 -16.27
CA ILE A 29 25.02 10.11 -15.70
C ILE A 29 24.09 10.46 -14.54
N ILE A 30 24.50 11.33 -13.61
CA ILE A 30 23.66 11.71 -12.46
C ILE A 30 22.41 12.52 -12.83
N LYS A 31 22.29 12.98 -14.08
CA LYS A 31 21.11 13.67 -14.61
C LYS A 31 20.12 12.70 -15.26
N MET A 32 20.51 11.44 -15.50
CA MET A 32 19.66 10.44 -16.12
C MET A 32 18.41 10.15 -15.29
N ASN A 33 17.28 10.07 -15.97
CA ASN A 33 16.02 9.64 -15.42
C ASN A 33 15.80 8.12 -15.63
N TYR A 34 14.65 7.62 -15.21
CA TYR A 34 14.31 6.21 -15.28
C TYR A 34 14.34 5.65 -16.72
N LYS A 35 13.79 6.42 -17.68
CA LYS A 35 13.71 6.06 -19.09
C LYS A 35 15.11 6.08 -19.73
N ASP A 36 15.94 7.04 -19.38
CA ASP A 36 17.32 7.12 -19.88
C ASP A 36 18.13 5.88 -19.47
N LEU A 37 18.00 5.43 -18.21
CA LEU A 37 18.67 4.23 -17.70
C LEU A 37 18.14 2.94 -18.35
N GLU A 38 16.85 2.88 -18.63
CA GLU A 38 16.24 1.77 -19.37
C GLU A 38 16.77 1.68 -20.80
N GLN A 39 16.81 2.81 -21.51
CA GLN A 39 17.38 2.90 -22.86
C GLN A 39 18.87 2.58 -22.89
N LEU A 40 19.58 2.82 -21.78
CA LEU A 40 20.98 2.47 -21.62
C LEU A 40 21.21 0.97 -21.32
N GLY A 41 20.15 0.18 -21.14
CA GLY A 41 20.24 -1.26 -20.88
C GLY A 41 20.19 -1.65 -19.39
N VAL A 42 19.89 -0.73 -18.47
CA VAL A 42 19.61 -1.07 -17.08
C VAL A 42 18.17 -1.57 -16.98
N LEU A 43 17.94 -2.85 -17.27
CA LEU A 43 16.58 -3.42 -17.38
C LEU A 43 15.90 -3.70 -16.02
N SER A 44 16.68 -3.93 -14.97
CA SER A 44 16.14 -4.23 -13.63
C SER A 44 15.56 -2.99 -12.96
N PHE A 45 14.27 -3.07 -12.59
CA PHE A 45 13.59 -2.03 -11.82
C PHE A 45 14.35 -1.66 -10.54
N ARG A 46 14.86 -2.65 -9.81
CA ARG A 46 15.59 -2.44 -8.55
C ARG A 46 16.89 -1.69 -8.80
N ASN A 47 17.63 -2.04 -9.86
CA ASN A 47 18.88 -1.36 -10.19
C ASN A 47 18.64 0.10 -10.57
N ARG A 48 17.62 0.37 -11.42
CA ARG A 48 17.24 1.73 -11.79
C ARG A 48 16.84 2.55 -10.56
N ALA A 49 16.03 1.99 -9.66
CA ALA A 49 15.64 2.67 -8.42
C ALA A 49 16.86 3.00 -7.53
N THR A 50 17.80 2.05 -7.38
CA THR A 50 19.03 2.26 -6.62
C THR A 50 19.91 3.35 -7.23
N LEU A 51 20.10 3.34 -8.55
CA LEU A 51 20.89 4.36 -9.26
C LEU A 51 20.27 5.74 -9.12
N ILE A 52 18.97 5.89 -9.42
CA ILE A 52 18.25 7.16 -9.29
C ILE A 52 18.34 7.72 -7.87
N ARG A 53 18.15 6.86 -6.85
CA ARG A 53 18.29 7.28 -5.44
C ARG A 53 19.69 7.83 -5.16
N ASN A 54 20.74 7.16 -5.64
CA ASN A 54 22.12 7.59 -5.42
C ASN A 54 22.48 8.83 -6.24
N PHE A 55 22.05 8.95 -7.50
CA PHE A 55 22.23 10.15 -8.31
C PHE A 55 21.61 11.38 -7.64
N LEU A 56 20.44 11.24 -7.03
CA LEU A 56 19.82 12.29 -6.24
C LEU A 56 20.67 12.71 -5.03
N ILE A 57 21.31 11.76 -4.34
CA ILE A 57 22.21 12.06 -3.21
C ILE A 57 23.42 12.87 -3.70
N VAL A 58 24.04 12.44 -4.80
CA VAL A 58 25.19 13.12 -5.41
C VAL A 58 24.83 14.55 -5.83
N ARG A 59 23.71 14.70 -6.55
CA ARG A 59 23.22 16.02 -6.97
C ARG A 59 22.99 16.95 -5.78
N ARG A 60 22.48 16.44 -4.66
CA ARG A 60 22.30 17.24 -3.42
C ARG A 60 23.63 17.69 -2.83
N GLN A 61 24.61 16.79 -2.78
CA GLN A 61 25.94 17.11 -2.27
C GLN A 61 26.61 18.21 -3.11
N LEU A 62 26.40 18.19 -4.43
CA LEU A 62 26.95 19.18 -5.36
C LEU A 62 26.20 20.51 -5.35
N ALA A 63 24.89 20.51 -5.09
CA ALA A 63 24.06 21.72 -5.11
C ALA A 63 24.18 22.59 -3.85
N GLY A 64 25.00 22.21 -2.86
CA GLY A 64 25.26 23.01 -1.65
C GLY A 64 24.06 23.24 -0.71
N GLN A 65 22.83 22.81 -1.05
CA GLN A 65 21.62 23.04 -0.24
C GLN A 65 20.57 21.92 -0.33
N LYS A 66 19.84 21.77 0.78
CA LYS A 66 18.72 20.83 1.03
C LYS A 66 17.53 21.13 0.11
N ILE A 67 17.22 20.20 -0.79
CA ILE A 67 15.88 20.04 -1.35
C ILE A 67 15.21 18.94 -0.52
N GLU A 68 14.11 19.29 0.17
CA GLU A 68 13.32 18.34 0.96
C GLU A 68 12.72 17.27 0.03
N LEU A 69 13.25 16.05 0.12
CA LEU A 69 12.41 14.87 -0.12
C LEU A 69 11.49 14.75 1.09
N PRO A 70 10.29 14.17 0.95
CA PRO A 70 9.47 13.87 2.11
C PRO A 70 10.34 13.12 3.10
N ASN A 71 10.70 13.80 4.18
CA ASN A 71 11.63 13.25 5.15
C ASN A 71 11.03 11.94 5.67
N ASN A 72 11.85 11.04 6.22
CA ASN A 72 11.30 9.85 6.89
C ASN A 72 10.24 10.24 7.94
N ILE A 73 10.33 11.48 8.46
CA ILE A 73 9.34 12.16 9.30
C ILE A 73 8.05 12.49 8.53
N GLU A 74 8.10 13.10 7.35
CA GLU A 74 6.89 13.39 6.55
C GLU A 74 6.21 12.10 6.06
N LYS A 75 6.97 11.09 5.64
CA LYS A 75 6.40 9.77 5.33
C LYS A 75 5.74 9.15 6.57
N LYS A 76 6.40 9.23 7.73
CA LYS A 76 5.84 8.74 8.99
C LYS A 76 4.60 9.54 9.41
N ASN A 77 4.57 10.85 9.19
CA ASN A 77 3.44 11.72 9.47
C ASN A 77 2.27 11.41 8.52
N PHE A 78 2.54 11.23 7.23
CA PHE A 78 1.54 10.82 6.24
C PHE A 78 0.93 9.46 6.57
N GLU A 79 1.74 8.46 6.93
CA GLU A 79 1.24 7.15 7.37
C GLU A 79 0.45 7.26 8.68
N LYS A 80 0.87 8.13 9.61
CA LYS A 80 0.14 8.41 10.85
C LYS A 80 -1.22 9.05 10.57
N GLU A 81 -1.28 10.03 9.67
CA GLU A 81 -2.51 10.69 9.25
C GLU A 81 -3.45 9.71 8.55
N LYS A 82 -2.92 8.88 7.63
CA LYS A 82 -3.68 7.83 6.96
C LYS A 82 -4.24 6.82 7.96
N LYS A 83 -3.44 6.43 8.95
CA LYS A 83 -3.88 5.56 10.06
C LYS A 83 -4.97 6.22 10.88
N LEU A 84 -4.84 7.50 11.23
CA LEU A 84 -5.82 8.24 12.01
C LEU A 84 -7.15 8.36 11.26
N LYS A 85 -7.11 8.69 9.95
CA LYS A 85 -8.30 8.72 9.08
C LYS A 85 -8.97 7.35 9.01
N TYR A 86 -8.21 6.27 8.86
CA TYR A 86 -8.75 4.92 8.87
C TYR A 86 -9.39 4.56 10.21
N LEU A 87 -8.77 4.92 11.34
CA LEU A 87 -9.33 4.65 12.67
C LEU A 87 -10.64 5.42 12.90
N GLN A 88 -10.68 6.68 12.47
CA GLN A 88 -11.89 7.48 12.52
C GLN A 88 -13.01 6.87 11.66
N PHE A 89 -12.71 6.55 10.40
CA PHE A 89 -13.63 5.86 9.51
C PHE A 89 -14.10 4.52 10.10
N TYR A 90 -13.19 3.73 10.68
CA TYR A 90 -13.53 2.44 11.27
C TYR A 90 -14.48 2.60 12.45
N LYS A 91 -14.24 3.61 13.29
CA LYS A 91 -15.11 3.93 14.43
C LYS A 91 -16.51 4.28 13.95
N GLU A 92 -16.62 5.24 13.03
CA GLU A 92 -17.90 5.78 12.53
C GLU A 92 -18.75 4.77 11.74
N ASN A 93 -18.17 3.66 11.28
CA ASN A 93 -18.88 2.72 10.41
C ASN A 93 -19.01 1.30 10.98
N TYR A 94 -18.10 0.87 11.85
CA TYR A 94 -18.05 -0.50 12.36
C TYR A 94 -18.18 -0.58 13.88
N VAL A 95 -17.68 0.41 14.62
CA VAL A 95 -17.93 0.49 16.07
C VAL A 95 -19.33 1.05 16.27
N ASP A 96 -19.58 2.22 15.71
CA ASP A 96 -20.90 2.81 15.56
C ASP A 96 -21.45 2.28 14.22
N VAL A 97 -22.33 1.28 14.27
CA VAL A 97 -22.73 0.53 13.06
C VAL A 97 -23.45 1.46 12.09
N ASN A 98 -22.83 1.73 10.93
CA ASN A 98 -23.43 2.50 9.86
C ASN A 98 -24.26 1.59 8.94
N PHE A 99 -25.55 1.50 9.20
CA PHE A 99 -26.48 0.68 8.41
C PHE A 99 -26.55 1.08 6.93
N LYS A 100 -26.35 2.37 6.61
CA LYS A 100 -26.32 2.83 5.22
C LYS A 100 -25.10 2.32 4.46
N LEU A 101 -23.95 2.20 5.12
CA LEU A 101 -22.78 1.55 4.50
C LEU A 101 -23.01 0.04 4.33
N LEU A 102 -23.74 -0.58 5.26
CA LEU A 102 -24.01 -2.02 5.22
C LEU A 102 -24.90 -2.43 4.03
N GLU A 103 -25.78 -1.54 3.57
CA GLU A 103 -26.56 -1.70 2.32
C GLU A 103 -25.65 -1.86 1.09
N ASP A 104 -24.48 -1.21 1.08
CA ASP A 104 -23.41 -1.45 0.10
C ASP A 104 -22.40 -2.46 0.67
N PHE A 105 -22.80 -3.73 0.73
CA PHE A 105 -22.00 -4.79 1.34
C PHE A 105 -20.58 -4.93 0.74
N PRO A 106 -20.36 -4.82 -0.59
CA PRO A 106 -19.01 -4.77 -1.16
C PRO A 106 -18.16 -3.62 -0.61
N ALA A 107 -18.71 -2.41 -0.49
CA ALA A 107 -17.99 -1.28 0.12
C ALA A 107 -17.76 -1.52 1.63
N TRP A 108 -18.73 -2.11 2.33
CA TRP A 108 -18.60 -2.48 3.74
C TRP A 108 -17.46 -3.51 3.96
N LEU A 109 -17.29 -4.49 3.07
CA LEU A 109 -16.16 -5.42 3.13
C LEU A 109 -14.80 -4.72 2.94
N ASN A 110 -14.75 -3.67 2.14
CA ASN A 110 -13.51 -2.94 1.88
C ASN A 110 -12.93 -2.31 3.16
N GLY A 111 -13.77 -1.71 4.02
CA GLY A 111 -13.28 -1.10 5.25
C GLY A 111 -12.77 -2.11 6.29
N ILE A 112 -13.20 -3.38 6.23
CA ILE A 112 -12.57 -4.48 6.99
C ILE A 112 -11.48 -5.22 6.21
N LYS A 113 -11.05 -4.70 5.06
CA LYS A 113 -9.98 -5.27 4.20
C LYS A 113 -10.30 -6.65 3.64
N LEU A 114 -11.58 -6.91 3.35
CA LEU A 114 -12.08 -8.15 2.75
C LEU A 114 -12.76 -7.90 1.38
N ALA A 115 -12.45 -6.80 0.70
CA ALA A 115 -13.02 -6.48 -0.62
C ALA A 115 -12.84 -7.60 -1.67
N HIS A 116 -11.76 -8.38 -1.56
CA HIS A 116 -11.42 -9.46 -2.50
C HIS A 116 -12.39 -10.65 -2.49
N ILE A 117 -13.26 -10.77 -1.47
CA ILE A 117 -14.30 -11.81 -1.40
C ILE A 117 -15.71 -11.26 -1.64
N SER A 118 -15.84 -10.01 -2.09
CA SER A 118 -17.14 -9.36 -2.32
C SER A 118 -18.02 -10.12 -3.33
N ASN A 119 -17.41 -10.67 -4.37
CA ASN A 119 -18.09 -11.48 -5.38
C ASN A 119 -18.76 -12.75 -4.81
N LEU A 120 -18.30 -13.27 -3.67
CA LEU A 120 -18.93 -14.43 -3.03
C LEU A 120 -20.32 -14.11 -2.47
N PHE A 121 -20.63 -12.82 -2.28
CA PHE A 121 -21.88 -12.34 -1.71
C PHE A 121 -22.79 -11.68 -2.75
N GLU A 122 -22.45 -11.80 -4.04
CA GLU A 122 -23.27 -11.23 -5.12
C GLU A 122 -24.68 -11.83 -5.12
N GLY A 123 -25.69 -10.97 -5.27
CA GLY A 123 -27.10 -11.37 -5.23
C GLY A 123 -27.63 -11.74 -3.85
N LYS A 124 -26.90 -11.45 -2.77
CA LYS A 124 -27.36 -11.63 -1.38
C LYS A 124 -27.59 -10.29 -0.73
N GLU A 125 -28.68 -10.19 0.01
CA GLU A 125 -28.97 -9.00 0.79
C GLU A 125 -28.19 -9.02 2.11
N TRP A 126 -27.75 -7.85 2.58
CA TRP A 126 -26.89 -7.76 3.77
C TRP A 126 -27.52 -8.38 5.02
N TYR A 127 -28.85 -8.31 5.16
CA TYR A 127 -29.58 -8.89 6.29
C TYR A 127 -29.57 -10.43 6.25
N GLU A 128 -29.43 -11.05 5.07
CA GLU A 128 -29.24 -12.50 4.94
C GLU A 128 -27.79 -12.88 5.28
N ILE A 129 -26.85 -12.03 4.89
CA ILE A 129 -25.42 -12.27 5.08
C ILE A 129 -25.06 -12.25 6.58
N ILE A 130 -25.61 -11.32 7.37
CA ILE A 130 -25.31 -11.23 8.81
C ILE A 130 -25.86 -12.42 9.63
N GLU A 131 -26.74 -13.23 9.05
CA GLU A 131 -27.22 -14.46 9.68
C GLU A 131 -26.34 -15.68 9.39
N MET A 132 -25.38 -15.56 8.48
CA MET A 132 -24.48 -16.67 8.13
C MET A 132 -23.58 -17.09 9.29
N THR A 133 -23.50 -18.39 9.51
CA THR A 133 -22.56 -19.01 10.43
C THR A 133 -21.17 -19.15 9.79
N LYS A 134 -20.18 -19.56 10.59
CA LYS A 134 -18.85 -19.90 10.05
C LYS A 134 -18.92 -21.04 9.03
N GLU A 135 -19.85 -21.97 9.15
CA GLU A 135 -19.97 -23.08 8.20
C GLU A 135 -20.62 -22.58 6.90
N ASP A 136 -21.63 -21.72 6.98
CA ASP A 136 -22.24 -21.08 5.80
C ASP A 136 -21.22 -20.28 5.00
N LEU A 137 -20.41 -19.45 5.68
CA LEU A 137 -19.33 -18.69 5.04
C LEU A 137 -18.27 -19.59 4.39
N LYS A 138 -17.97 -20.74 5.02
CA LYS A 138 -17.03 -21.72 4.47
C LYS A 138 -17.60 -22.35 3.20
N ASN A 139 -18.88 -22.73 3.22
CA ASN A 139 -19.59 -23.29 2.06
C ASN A 139 -19.74 -22.27 0.93
N LEU A 140 -19.83 -20.98 1.26
CA LEU A 140 -19.84 -19.88 0.30
C LEU A 140 -18.46 -19.62 -0.35
N GLY A 141 -17.39 -20.25 0.15
CA GLY A 141 -16.04 -20.11 -0.41
C GLY A 141 -15.12 -19.17 0.37
N VAL A 142 -15.50 -18.68 1.56
CA VAL A 142 -14.60 -17.94 2.44
C VAL A 142 -13.60 -18.92 3.08
N THR A 143 -12.47 -19.15 2.40
CA THR A 143 -11.53 -20.23 2.72
C THR A 143 -10.74 -20.03 4.01
N THR A 144 -10.39 -18.79 4.36
CA THR A 144 -9.55 -18.51 5.54
C THR A 144 -10.36 -18.42 6.83
N SER A 145 -9.94 -19.13 7.87
CA SER A 145 -10.59 -19.10 9.20
C SER A 145 -10.59 -17.69 9.80
N ASN A 146 -9.52 -16.93 9.58
CA ASN A 146 -9.40 -15.55 10.04
C ASN A 146 -10.47 -14.64 9.41
N ALA A 147 -10.74 -14.76 8.11
CA ALA A 147 -11.82 -13.99 7.48
C ALA A 147 -13.19 -14.37 8.04
N ARG A 148 -13.47 -15.68 8.18
CA ARG A 148 -14.73 -16.16 8.77
C ARG A 148 -14.95 -15.67 10.20
N ASN A 149 -13.91 -15.77 11.04
CA ASN A 149 -13.96 -15.26 12.42
C ASN A 149 -14.22 -13.75 12.45
N LYS A 150 -13.55 -12.99 11.57
CA LYS A 150 -13.73 -11.55 11.48
C LYS A 150 -15.13 -11.16 11.05
N LEU A 151 -15.69 -11.83 10.03
CA LEU A 151 -17.05 -11.61 9.56
C LEU A 151 -18.07 -11.90 10.66
N VAL A 152 -18.02 -13.10 11.26
CA VAL A 152 -18.97 -13.49 12.32
C VAL A 152 -18.91 -12.57 13.53
N ALA A 153 -17.72 -12.10 13.93
CA ALA A 153 -17.60 -11.12 15.01
C ALA A 153 -18.29 -9.79 14.68
N ASN A 154 -18.14 -9.29 13.44
CA ASN A 154 -18.83 -8.08 12.99
C ASN A 154 -20.34 -8.31 12.87
N PHE A 155 -20.78 -9.46 12.36
CA PHE A 155 -22.20 -9.80 12.25
C PHE A 155 -22.88 -9.85 13.62
N TRP A 156 -22.21 -10.43 14.63
CA TRP A 156 -22.72 -10.44 16.00
C TRP A 156 -22.87 -9.03 16.56
N HIS A 157 -21.88 -8.15 16.32
CA HIS A 157 -21.95 -6.74 16.70
C HIS A 157 -23.12 -6.02 16.01
N ILE A 158 -23.25 -6.16 14.69
CA ILE A 158 -24.37 -5.59 13.92
C ILE A 158 -25.72 -6.04 14.48
N LYS A 159 -25.88 -7.34 14.74
CA LYS A 159 -27.12 -7.90 15.30
C LYS A 159 -27.45 -7.34 16.68
N ARG A 160 -26.44 -7.15 17.52
CA ARG A 160 -26.62 -6.52 18.83
C ARG A 160 -27.10 -5.07 18.70
N GLU A 161 -26.48 -4.28 17.84
CA GLU A 161 -26.88 -2.89 17.60
C GLU A 161 -28.28 -2.79 16.97
N LEU A 162 -28.67 -3.72 16.09
CA LEU A 162 -30.04 -3.78 15.53
C LEU A 162 -31.10 -3.98 16.60
N VAL A 163 -30.84 -4.84 17.60
CA VAL A 163 -31.77 -5.06 18.71
C VAL A 163 -31.92 -3.79 19.54
N CYS A 164 -30.81 -3.12 19.87
CA CYS A 164 -30.86 -1.84 20.59
C CYS A 164 -31.60 -0.76 19.80
N TYR A 165 -31.36 -0.64 18.49
CA TYR A 165 -31.99 0.37 17.63
C TYR A 165 -33.51 0.20 17.52
N ARG A 166 -34.02 -1.05 17.50
CA ARG A 166 -35.46 -1.33 17.40
C ARG A 166 -36.23 -1.14 18.70
N LEU A 167 -35.53 -0.93 19.82
CA LEU A 167 -36.11 -0.74 21.16
C LEU A 167 -36.09 0.72 21.63
N CYS A 168 -35.60 1.64 20.80
CA CYS A 168 -35.62 3.10 21.02
C CYS A 168 -36.61 3.76 20.08
#